data_AF-A0A6L5YUZ3-F1
#
_entry.id   AF-A0A6L5YUZ3-F1
#
_cell.length_a   1.000
_cell.length_b   1.000
_cell.length_c   1.000
_cell.angle_alpha   90.00
_cell.angle_beta   90.00
_cell.angle_gamma   90.00
#
_symmetry.space_group_name_H-M   'P 1'
#
loop_
_entity.id
_entity.type
_entity.pdbx_description
1 polymer ?
#
loop_
_entity_poly.entity_id
_entity_poly.type
_entity_poly.pdbx_seq_one_letter_code
_entity_poly.pdbx_strand_id
1 'polypeptide(L)'
;MHGIERVEIEELKQINLKEYLLQYDRASYRVRNNGTIVKKDKSHIVIYDDHSYQFNTTTKAYKDNIGTLQVLYGWGFMEAVNHLRNYRDKKEIPKFNLFD
;
A
#
# COMPACT_ATOMS: atom_id res chain seq x y z
N MET A 1 -1.26 -17.85 16.92
CA MET A 1 -1.73 -16.78 16.02
C MET A 1 -1.17 -15.47 16.56
N HIS A 2 -0.12 -14.92 15.95
CA HIS A 2 0.37 -13.60 16.38
C HIS A 2 -0.66 -12.57 15.96
N GLY A 3 -1.32 -11.97 16.95
CA GLY A 3 -2.18 -10.81 16.71
C GLY A 3 -1.35 -9.65 16.17
N ILE A 4 -2.00 -8.78 15.40
CA ILE A 4 -1.43 -7.51 15.01
C ILE A 4 -1.99 -6.44 15.94
N GLU A 5 -1.11 -5.64 16.52
CA GLU A 5 -1.52 -4.52 17.34
C GLU A 5 -2.07 -3.39 16.48
N ARG A 6 -3.01 -2.61 17.02
CA ARG A 6 -3.59 -1.47 16.30
C ARG A 6 -2.52 -0.45 15.89
N VAL A 7 -1.53 -0.21 16.75
CA VAL A 7 -0.40 0.68 16.47
C VAL A 7 0.36 0.24 15.23
N GLU A 8 0.64 -1.06 15.12
CA GLU A 8 1.33 -1.60 13.95
C GLU A 8 0.54 -1.37 12.66
N ILE A 9 -0.79 -1.57 12.67
CA ILE A 9 -1.62 -1.31 11.48
C ILE A 9 -1.49 0.15 11.04
N GLU A 10 -1.52 1.08 11.98
CA GLU A 10 -1.39 2.50 11.67
C GLU A 10 0.00 2.83 11.10
N GLU A 11 1.08 2.24 11.64
CA GLU A 11 2.43 2.38 11.06
C GLU A 11 2.50 1.87 9.61
N LEU A 12 1.90 0.70 9.32
CA LEU A 12 1.94 0.11 7.98
C LEU A 12 1.12 0.92 6.96
N LYS A 13 0.10 1.67 7.41
CA LYS A 13 -0.65 2.62 6.58
C LYS A 13 0.15 3.86 6.21
N GLN A 14 1.19 4.22 6.98
CA GLN A 14 2.06 5.38 6.68
C GLN A 14 3.16 5.08 5.66
N ILE A 15 3.32 3.81 5.25
CA ILE A 15 4.32 3.43 4.25
C ILE A 15 4.02 4.13 2.92
N ASN A 16 5.07 4.66 2.28
CA ASN A 16 4.96 5.12 0.89
C ASN A 16 4.72 3.91 -0.04
N LEU A 17 3.44 3.65 -0.32
CA LEU A 17 2.94 2.56 -1.13
C LEU A 17 3.46 2.61 -2.56
N LYS A 18 3.57 3.80 -3.19
CA LYS A 18 4.15 3.89 -4.54
C LYS A 18 5.59 3.41 -4.54
N GLU A 19 6.38 3.88 -3.59
CA GLU A 19 7.79 3.49 -3.47
C GLU A 19 7.91 1.98 -3.25
N TYR A 20 7.12 1.44 -2.32
CA TYR A 20 7.04 0.00 -2.08
C TYR A 20 6.72 -0.79 -3.36
N LEU A 21 5.67 -0.42 -4.10
CA LEU A 21 5.23 -1.15 -5.29
C LEU A 21 6.25 -1.03 -6.43
N LEU A 22 6.90 0.12 -6.58
CA LEU A 22 7.95 0.31 -7.58
C LEU A 22 9.25 -0.43 -7.23
N GLN A 23 9.50 -0.75 -5.96
CA GLN A 23 10.61 -1.62 -5.57
C GLN A 23 10.25 -3.10 -5.69
N TYR A 24 9.02 -3.47 -5.32
CA TYR A 24 8.55 -4.85 -5.32
C TYR A 24 8.33 -5.40 -6.74
N ASP A 25 7.65 -4.65 -7.61
CA ASP A 25 7.28 -5.10 -8.95
C ASP A 25 7.18 -3.94 -9.94
N ARG A 26 8.28 -3.19 -10.14
CA ARG A 26 8.32 -2.02 -11.04
C ARG A 26 7.73 -2.29 -12.42
N ALA A 27 8.00 -3.48 -12.96
CA ALA A 27 7.63 -3.85 -14.32
C ALA A 27 6.11 -3.90 -14.53
N SER A 28 5.34 -4.16 -13.47
CA SER A 28 3.87 -4.18 -13.52
C SER A 28 3.22 -2.79 -13.44
N TYR A 29 3.98 -1.72 -13.19
CA TYR A 29 3.42 -0.38 -13.00
C TYR A 29 3.76 0.58 -14.14
N ARG A 30 2.89 1.57 -14.32
CA ARG A 30 3.10 2.76 -15.16
C ARG A 30 3.05 3.99 -14.27
N VAL A 31 4.12 4.79 -14.31
CA VAL A 31 4.18 6.10 -13.66
C VAL A 31 3.46 7.13 -14.53
N ARG A 32 2.65 7.99 -13.91
CA ARG A 32 1.91 9.06 -14.58
C ARG A 32 2.53 10.42 -14.25
N ASN A 33 2.32 11.40 -15.12
CA ASN A 33 2.89 12.75 -14.97
C ASN A 33 2.34 13.54 -13.76
N ASN A 34 1.24 13.07 -13.15
CA ASN A 34 0.62 13.68 -11.97
C ASN A 34 1.14 13.10 -10.63
N GLY A 35 2.25 12.35 -10.66
CA GLY A 35 2.83 11.76 -9.45
C GLY A 35 2.14 10.50 -8.93
N THR A 36 1.15 9.96 -9.66
CA THR A 36 0.49 8.68 -9.32
C THR A 36 1.07 7.51 -10.13
N ILE A 37 0.80 6.28 -9.70
CA ILE A 37 1.07 5.08 -10.49
C ILE A 37 -0.21 4.28 -10.70
N VAL A 38 -0.20 3.44 -11.75
CA VAL A 38 -1.24 2.43 -11.98
C VAL A 38 -0.63 1.10 -12.34
N LYS A 39 -1.27 0.01 -11.92
CA LYS A 39 -0.89 -1.33 -12.36
C LYS A 39 -1.37 -1.55 -13.79
N LYS A 40 -0.54 -2.12 -14.66
CA LYS A 40 -0.81 -2.26 -16.10
C LYS A 40 -2.06 -3.11 -16.38
N ASP A 41 -2.28 -4.17 -15.61
CA ASP A 41 -3.46 -5.06 -15.68
C ASP A 41 -4.69 -4.52 -14.93
N LYS A 42 -4.53 -3.48 -14.08
CA LYS A 42 -5.58 -2.87 -13.27
C LYS A 42 -5.53 -1.34 -13.33
N SER A 43 -5.58 -0.80 -14.55
CA SER A 43 -5.38 0.63 -14.84
C SER A 43 -6.44 1.57 -14.23
N HIS A 44 -7.56 1.03 -13.77
CA HIS A 44 -8.65 1.72 -13.08
C HIS A 44 -8.38 1.95 -11.58
N ILE A 45 -7.31 1.37 -11.04
CA ILE A 45 -6.84 1.59 -9.67
C ILE A 45 -5.67 2.57 -9.73
N VAL A 46 -5.88 3.78 -9.20
CA VAL A 46 -4.87 4.84 -9.12
C VAL A 46 -4.25 4.84 -7.74
N ILE A 47 -2.93 4.81 -7.69
CA ILE A 47 -2.18 4.65 -6.46
C ILE A 47 -1.42 5.95 -6.16
N TYR A 48 -1.66 6.45 -4.96
CA TYR A 48 -1.02 7.61 -4.33
C TYR A 48 0.02 7.12 -3.31
N ASP A 49 0.73 8.04 -2.66
CA ASP A 49 1.80 7.70 -1.72
C ASP A 49 1.33 6.79 -0.58
N ASP A 50 0.11 6.96 -0.06
CA ASP A 50 -0.36 6.32 1.18
C ASP A 50 -1.72 5.60 1.02
N HIS A 51 -2.28 5.58 -0.20
CA HIS A 51 -3.59 4.97 -0.47
C HIS A 51 -3.80 4.70 -1.97
N SER A 52 -4.95 4.10 -2.29
CA SER A 52 -5.42 4.01 -3.68
C SER A 52 -6.91 4.33 -3.84
N TYR A 53 -7.25 4.72 -5.06
CA TYR A 53 -8.63 4.92 -5.52
C TYR A 53 -8.98 3.98 -6.68
N GLN A 54 -10.12 3.30 -6.54
CA GLN A 54 -10.73 2.47 -7.57
C GLN A 54 -11.86 3.25 -8.28
N PHE A 55 -11.64 3.65 -9.53
CA PHE A 55 -12.55 4.56 -10.24
C PHE A 55 -13.72 3.88 -10.97
N ASN A 56 -13.81 2.55 -10.97
CA ASN A 56 -14.88 1.81 -11.65
C ASN A 56 -15.99 1.30 -10.71
N THR A 57 -15.88 1.47 -9.39
CA THR A 57 -16.90 1.02 -8.43
C THR A 57 -17.22 2.11 -7.40
N THR A 58 -18.50 2.31 -7.11
CA THR A 58 -18.97 3.31 -6.13
C THR A 58 -18.98 2.82 -4.69
N THR A 59 -18.90 1.51 -4.43
CA THR A 59 -19.14 0.98 -3.08
C THR A 59 -18.00 1.27 -2.10
N LYS A 60 -16.73 1.18 -2.52
CA LYS A 60 -15.54 1.46 -1.69
C LYS A 60 -14.37 1.93 -2.57
N ALA A 61 -14.46 3.17 -3.07
CA ALA A 61 -13.44 3.71 -3.95
C ALA A 61 -12.07 3.85 -3.25
N TYR A 62 -12.06 4.19 -1.96
CA TYR A 62 -10.84 4.35 -1.17
C TYR A 62 -10.35 3.02 -0.56
N LYS A 63 -9.04 2.77 -0.62
CA LYS A 63 -8.37 1.64 0.04
C LYS A 63 -7.09 2.15 0.72
N ASP A 64 -6.88 1.75 1.97
CA ASP A 64 -5.60 1.91 2.65
C ASP A 64 -4.52 1.00 2.01
N ASN A 65 -3.28 1.08 2.50
CA ASN A 65 -2.16 0.27 1.97
C ASN A 65 -2.47 -1.23 1.96
N ILE A 66 -2.95 -1.78 3.08
CA ILE A 66 -3.24 -3.22 3.23
C ILE A 66 -4.36 -3.64 2.27
N GLY A 67 -5.46 -2.90 2.25
CA GLY A 67 -6.58 -3.14 1.35
C GLY A 67 -6.18 -3.00 -0.12
N THR A 68 -5.28 -2.08 -0.45
CA THR A 68 -4.77 -1.91 -1.82
C THR A 68 -3.99 -3.15 -2.26
N LEU A 69 -3.11 -3.69 -1.41
CA LEU A 69 -2.34 -4.90 -1.75
C LEU A 69 -3.23 -6.13 -1.97
N GLN A 70 -4.24 -6.31 -1.11
CA GLN A 70 -5.21 -7.39 -1.28
C GLN A 70 -5.92 -7.31 -2.64
N VAL A 71 -6.29 -6.10 -3.09
CA VAL A 71 -6.95 -5.92 -4.40
C VAL A 71 -5.99 -6.12 -5.58
N LEU A 72 -4.75 -5.64 -5.47
CA LEU A 72 -3.80 -5.69 -6.58
C LEU A 72 -3.26 -7.10 -6.83
N TYR A 73 -3.04 -7.87 -5.76
CA TYR A 73 -2.35 -9.16 -5.77
C TYR A 73 -3.20 -10.35 -5.31
N GLY A 74 -4.39 -10.13 -4.76
CA GLY A 74 -5.26 -11.20 -4.26
C GLY A 74 -4.83 -11.81 -2.92
N TRP A 75 -3.90 -11.14 -2.22
CA TRP A 75 -3.37 -11.60 -0.94
C TRP A 75 -4.42 -11.59 0.18
N GLY A 76 -4.21 -12.44 1.18
CA GLY A 76 -4.90 -12.35 2.46
C GLY A 76 -4.41 -11.16 3.30
N PHE A 77 -5.18 -10.78 4.33
CA PHE A 77 -4.83 -9.68 5.24
C PHE A 77 -3.41 -9.83 5.84
N MET A 78 -3.10 -11.00 6.39
CA MET A 78 -1.81 -11.27 7.03
C MET A 78 -0.64 -11.28 6.03
N GLU A 79 -0.88 -11.73 4.79
CA GLU A 79 0.14 -11.71 3.74
C GLU A 79 0.50 -10.27 3.36
N ALA A 80 -0.51 -9.43 3.13
CA ALA A 80 -0.32 -8.01 2.86
C ALA A 80 0.42 -7.31 4.01
N VAL A 81 0.06 -7.60 5.26
CA VAL A 81 0.77 -7.08 6.44
C VAL A 81 2.23 -7.53 6.45
N ASN A 82 2.50 -8.82 6.25
CA ASN A 82 3.87 -9.33 6.26
C ASN A 82 4.73 -8.70 5.17
N HIS A 83 4.17 -8.41 3.99
CA HIS A 83 4.87 -7.71 2.92
C HIS A 83 5.24 -6.27 3.31
N LEU A 84 4.31 -5.53 3.91
CA LEU A 84 4.53 -4.17 4.39
C LEU A 84 5.50 -4.14 5.59
N ARG A 85 5.36 -5.09 6.52
CA ARG A 85 6.26 -5.28 7.67
C ARG A 85 7.69 -5.53 7.22
N ASN A 86 7.88 -6.48 6.31
CA ASN A 86 9.20 -6.78 5.73
C ASN A 86 9.81 -5.57 5.00
N TYR A 87 8.99 -4.69 4.42
CA TYR A 87 9.46 -3.45 3.82
C TYR A 87 9.88 -2.43 4.88
N ARG A 88 9.05 -2.20 5.89
CA ARG A 88 9.33 -1.32 7.04
C ARG A 88 10.55 -1.78 7.83
N ASP A 89 10.81 -3.07 7.94
CA ASP A 89 11.95 -3.55 8.72
C ASP A 89 13.28 -3.45 7.92
N LYS A 90 13.20 -3.36 6.58
CA LYS A 90 14.36 -3.19 5.68
C LYS A 90 14.72 -1.74 5.40
N LYS A 91 13.74 -0.84 5.45
CA LYS A 91 13.91 0.61 5.33
C LYS A 91 13.73 1.16 6.73
N GLU A 92 14.71 1.85 7.32
CA GLU A 92 14.46 2.59 8.56
C GLU A 92 13.40 3.68 8.30
N ILE A 93 12.11 3.30 8.31
CA ILE A 93 11.01 4.25 8.17
C ILE A 93 11.06 5.05 9.48
N PRO A 94 11.27 6.37 9.41
CA PRO A 94 11.34 7.19 10.62
C PRO A 94 10.04 6.99 11.39
N LYS A 95 10.16 6.46 12.61
CA LYS A 95 9.03 6.37 13.55
C LYS A 95 8.60 7.80 13.85
N PHE A 96 7.50 8.25 13.27
CA PHE A 96 6.89 9.51 13.66
C PHE A 96 6.27 9.29 15.05
N ASN A 97 6.79 9.99 16.05
CA ASN A 97 6.13 10.06 17.35
C ASN A 97 4.79 10.77 17.15
N LEU A 98 3.69 10.05 17.37
CA LEU A 98 2.31 10.57 17.31
C LEU A 98 1.95 11.49 18.50
N PHE A 99 2.95 11.94 19.25
CA PHE A 99 2.79 12.77 20.44
C PHE A 99 3.99 13.74 20.56
N ASP A 100 3.92 14.86 19.84
CA ASP A 100 4.53 16.14 20.22
C ASP A 100 3.49 17.24 19.96
#